data_AF-A0A523K8E8-F1
#
_entry.id   AF-A0A523K8E8-F1
#
_cell.length_a   1.000
_cell.length_b   1.000
_cell.length_c   1.000
_cell.angle_alpha   90.00
_cell.angle_beta   90.00
_cell.angle_gamma   90.00
#
_symmetry.space_group_name_H-M   'P 1'
#
loop_
_entity.id
_entity.type
_entity.pdbx_description
1 polymer ?
#
loop_
_entity_poly.entity_id
_entity_poly.type
_entity_poly.pdbx_seq_one_letter_code
_entity_poly.pdbx_strand_id
1 'polypeptide(L)' 'MSAIAKIVAREVLDSRGNPTIEAEVYTETGAVGSAMVPSGASTGIREALELKDGDENRY' A
#
# COMPACT_ATOMS: atom_id res chain seq x y z
N MET A 1 -9.14 19.23 14.59
CA MET A 1 -10.09 18.38 13.85
C MET A 1 -9.30 17.23 13.22
N SER A 2 -9.76 15.98 13.28
CA SER A 2 -9.04 14.82 12.72
C SER A 2 -9.59 14.37 11.36
N ALA A 3 -10.37 15.22 10.69
CA ALA A 3 -10.95 14.89 9.38
C ALA A 3 -9.86 14.66 8.34
N ILE A 4 -10.02 13.60 7.53
CA ILE A 4 -9.12 13.27 6.44
C ILE A 4 -9.39 14.22 5.28
N ALA A 5 -8.35 14.93 4.85
CA ALA A 5 -8.43 15.90 3.75
C ALA A 5 -7.94 15.29 2.42
N LYS A 6 -6.96 14.39 2.46
CA LYS A 6 -6.35 13.81 1.27
C LYS A 6 -5.72 12.47 1.56
N ILE A 7 -5.79 11.56 0.59
CA ILE A 7 -5.07 10.29 0.58
C ILE A 7 -4.33 10.18 -0.75
N VAL A 8 -3.05 9.79 -0.72
CA VAL A 8 -2.23 9.52 -1.91
C VAL A 8 -1.58 8.16 -1.74
N ALA A 9 -1.59 7.36 -2.80
CA ALA A 9 -0.87 6.09 -2.85
C ALA A 9 0.25 6.13 -3.89
N ARG A 10 1.27 5.30 -3.66
CA ARG A 10 2.40 5.09 -4.57
C ARG A 10 2.87 3.63 -4.52
N GLU A 11 3.47 3.19 -5.61
CA GLU A 11 4.19 1.92 -5.68
C GLU A 11 5.58 2.11 -5.07
N VAL A 12 5.96 1.23 -4.13
CA VAL A 12 7.29 1.13 -3.52
C VAL A 12 7.74 -0.33 -3.51
N LEU A 13 8.99 -0.62 -3.18
CA LEU A 13 9.50 -1.99 -3.12
C LEU A 13 9.54 -2.52 -1.68
N ASP A 14 9.09 -3.76 -1.51
CA ASP A 14 9.22 -4.49 -0.24
C ASP A 14 10.67 -4.96 0.02
N SER A 15 10.89 -5.61 1.16
CA SER A 15 12.22 -6.12 1.54
C SER A 15 12.78 -7.22 0.64
N ARG A 16 11.96 -7.78 -0.25
CA ARG A 16 12.34 -8.80 -1.25
C ARG A 16 12.46 -8.20 -2.66
N GLY A 17 12.25 -6.90 -2.82
CA GLY A 17 12.30 -6.21 -4.12
C GLY A 17 11.02 -6.32 -4.94
N ASN A 18 9.91 -6.79 -4.37
CA ASN A 18 8.63 -6.86 -5.06
C ASN A 18 7.82 -5.58 -4.87
N PRO A 19 7.04 -5.14 -5.87
CA PRO A 19 6.12 -4.01 -5.70
C PRO A 19 5.10 -4.22 -4.59
N THR A 20 4.96 -3.20 -3.75
CA THR A 20 3.89 -3.04 -2.76
C THR A 20 3.38 -1.60 -2.74
N ILE A 21 2.27 -1.37 -2.06
CA ILE A 21 1.63 -0.05 -1.95
C ILE A 21 2.04 0.64 -0.64
N GLU A 22 2.36 1.91 -0.75
CA GLU A 22 2.44 2.84 0.38
C GLU A 22 1.34 3.90 0.23
N ALA A 23 0.65 4.19 1.35
CA ALA A 23 -0.37 5.23 1.40
C ALA A 23 0.02 6.32 2.41
N GLU A 24 -0.14 7.57 1.99
CA GLU A 24 -0.06 8.76 2.84
C GLU A 24 -1.44 9.37 3.05
N VAL A 25 -1.74 9.70 4.30
CA VAL A 25 -2.99 10.34 4.71
C VAL A 25 -2.67 11.70 5.33
N TYR A 26 -3.40 12.71 4.88
CA TYR A 26 -3.30 14.10 5.35
C TYR A 26 -4.61 14.49 6.04
N THR A 27 -4.53 15.10 7.22
CA THR A 27 -5.71 15.67 7.91
C THR A 27 -5.84 17.17 7.65
N GLU A 28 -7.03 17.73 7.87
CA GLU A 28 -7.27 19.18 7.74
C GLU A 28 -6.40 20.03 8.67
N THR A 29 -5.91 19.47 9.77
CA THR A 29 -4.98 20.15 10.69
C THR A 29 -3.51 19.96 10.33
N GLY A 30 -3.22 19.35 9.18
CA GLY A 30 -1.85 19.16 8.68
C GLY A 30 -1.10 17.97 9.29
N ALA A 31 -1.77 17.09 10.05
CA ALA A 31 -1.14 15.84 10.47
C ALA A 31 -0.96 14.92 9.25
N VAL A 32 0.18 14.24 9.18
CA VAL A 32 0.52 13.32 8.09
C VAL A 32 0.93 11.98 8.68
N GLY A 33 0.39 10.90 8.12
CA GLY A 33 0.82 9.54 8.42
C GLY A 33 1.04 8.77 7.13
N SER A 34 2.10 7.98 7.08
CA SER A 34 2.39 7.05 5.99
C SER A 34 2.47 5.62 6.50
N ALA A 35 2.07 4.67 5.67
CA ALA A 35 2.23 3.25 5.93
C ALA A 35 2.43 2.46 4.64
N MET A 36 3.41 1.57 4.65
CA MET A 36 3.65 0.58 3.59
C MET A 36 2.99 -0.75 3.96
N VAL A 37 2.32 -1.38 3.00
CA VAL A 37 1.66 -2.68 3.21
C VAL A 37 2.68 -3.81 3.03
N PRO A 38 2.80 -4.76 3.96
CA PRO A 38 3.61 -5.96 3.75
C PRO A 38 2.92 -6.92 2.77
N SER A 39 3.70 -7.63 1.95
CA SER A 39 3.18 -8.67 1.06
C SER A 39 3.53 -10.06 1.61
N GLY A 40 2.50 -10.89 1.85
CA GLY A 40 2.66 -12.24 2.39
C GLY A 40 3.07 -13.25 1.32
N ALA A 41 3.82 -14.28 1.71
CA ALA A 41 4.07 -15.43 0.83
C ALA A 41 2.98 -16.52 0.92
N SER A 42 2.08 -16.42 1.90
CA SER A 42 0.98 -17.38 2.09
C SER A 42 -0.04 -17.26 0.97
N THR A 43 -0.57 -18.40 0.52
CA THR A 43 -1.61 -18.48 -0.51
C THR A 43 -2.90 -19.09 0.08
N GLY A 44 -3.19 -18.79 1.35
CA GLY A 44 -4.34 -19.33 2.05
C GLY A 44 -5.65 -18.93 1.35
N ILE A 45 -6.47 -19.91 0.97
CA ILE A 45 -7.72 -19.69 0.22
C ILE A 45 -8.81 -18.90 0.98
N ARG A 46 -8.59 -18.62 2.27
CA ARG A 46 -9.50 -17.86 3.14
C ARG A 46 -8.87 -16.56 3.66
N GLU A 47 -7.74 -16.16 3.10
CA GLU A 47 -7.06 -14.91 3.44
C GLU A 47 -7.63 -13.76 2.60
N ALA A 48 -7.43 -12.52 3.08
CA ALA A 48 -7.70 -11.35 2.26
C ALA A 48 -6.71 -11.32 1.08
N LEU A 49 -7.23 -11.11 -0.13
CA LEU A 49 -6.43 -11.15 -1.35
C LEU A 49 -5.83 -9.77 -1.63
N GLU A 50 -4.52 -9.72 -1.83
CA GLU A 50 -3.85 -8.54 -2.40
C GLU A 50 -4.11 -8.45 -3.91
N LEU A 51 -4.27 -7.24 -4.43
CA LEU A 51 -4.40 -7.00 -5.86
C LEU A 51 -3.02 -6.76 -6.47
N LYS A 52 -2.74 -7.44 -7.59
CA LYS A 52 -1.53 -7.30 -8.39
C LYS A 52 -1.91 -7.07 -9.84
N ASP A 53 -1.05 -6.36 -10.58
CA ASP A 53 -1.32 -5.96 -11.95
C ASP A 53 -1.30 -7.15 -12.92
N GLY A 54 -0.41 -8.14 -12.69
CA GLY A 54 -0.28 -9.32 -13.56
C GLY A 54 0.34 -9.04 -14.94
N ASP A 55 0.97 -7.88 -15.13
CA ASP A 55 1.70 -7.53 -16.36
C ASP A 55 3.12 -8.11 -16.31
N GLU A 56 3.40 -9.11 -17.14
CA GLU A 56 4.71 -9.77 -17.22
C GLU A 56 5.86 -8.83 -17.65
N ASN A 57 5.57 -7.64 -18.17
CA ASN A 57 6.58 -6.64 -18.54
C ASN A 57 6.92 -5.67 -17.41
N ARG A 58 6.23 -5.74 -16.27
CA ARG A 58 6.43 -4.84 -15.13
C ARG A 58 6.53 -5.62 -13.82
N TYR A 59 7.77 -5.76 -13.36
CA TYR A 59 8.19 -6.52 -12.17
C TYR A 59 7.84 -8.01 -12.25
#